data_AF-A0A2V7GF93-F1
#
_entry.id   AF-A0A2V7GF93-F1
#
_cell.length_a   1.000
_cell.length_b   1.000
_cell.length_c   1.000
_cell.angle_alpha   90.00
_cell.angle_beta   90.00
_cell.angle_gamma   90.00
#
_symmetry.space_group_name_H-M   'P 1'
#
loop_
_entity.id
_entity.type
_entity.pdbx_description
1 polymer ?
#
loop_
_entity_poly.entity_id
_entity_poly.type
_entity_poly.pdbx_seq_one_letter_code
_entity_poly.pdbx_strand_id
1 'polypeptide(L)'
;MSVARRLRLTVAAVAALVITPWPAARAVGPQTAADTLGRSPGRLFDTAEPIAFTLTTDLGAVAKDRGTQKRVHHAVLSYVGPAGDSTSFDVQLRTRGHWRLRTCEFPPLKVEFDRETAKPALFAHQKSLKLVVQCRSPRAYANYLLEEYLIYRIYNLLTECSFRVRLARVTYVDAAGKRTPATRYAFFIEDDDRMAKRCHGHVLEQQGISQADAGFSQMGLLTVFEYLIGNTDWSVAALHNIVLVQDSMGELYPVPYDFDWSGVISTPYAFPDARLGIRTVRDRLYRGACRTPADFAPLFVRFNAVKDSVYALYRGQPDLEPKRVAQALGYYDEFYRIINDPRWVNRELIHNCLPG
;
A
#
# COMPACT_ATOMS: atom_id res chain seq x y z
N MET A 1 39.72 81.13 30.15
CA MET A 1 40.14 79.85 30.78
C MET A 1 39.76 78.76 29.75
N SER A 2 40.65 77.91 29.20
CA SER A 2 41.64 77.00 29.82
C SER A 2 40.93 76.01 30.76
N VAL A 3 41.03 74.67 30.70
CA VAL A 3 42.01 73.67 30.18
C VAL A 3 41.23 72.38 29.83
N ALA A 4 41.49 71.49 28.86
CA ALA A 4 42.37 71.38 27.67
C ALA A 4 41.90 70.20 26.77
N ARG A 5 42.57 69.93 25.63
CA ARG A 5 42.37 68.70 24.80
C ARG A 5 42.80 67.43 25.56
N ARG A 6 42.13 66.29 25.32
CA ARG A 6 42.75 64.95 25.40
C ARG A 6 42.39 64.12 24.17
N LEU A 7 43.41 63.59 23.51
CA LEU A 7 43.31 62.69 22.36
C LEU A 7 43.09 61.25 22.85
N ARG A 8 42.25 60.46 22.16
CA ARG A 8 42.23 59.00 22.27
C ARG A 8 42.11 58.39 20.88
N LEU A 9 43.13 57.63 20.48
CA LEU A 9 43.04 56.72 19.33
C LEU A 9 42.38 55.42 19.81
N THR A 10 41.42 54.91 19.03
CA THR A 10 41.04 53.49 19.06
C THR A 10 40.75 53.04 17.63
N VAL A 11 41.72 52.31 17.07
CA VAL A 11 41.68 51.35 15.96
C VAL A 11 40.34 51.21 15.22
N ALA A 12 40.33 51.52 13.93
CA ALA A 12 39.27 51.10 13.01
C ALA A 12 39.44 49.62 12.65
N ALA A 13 38.54 48.77 13.14
CA ALA A 13 38.48 47.36 12.76
C ALA A 13 37.74 47.18 11.42
N VAL A 14 38.49 47.03 10.32
CA VAL A 14 37.92 46.68 9.02
C VAL A 14 37.55 45.19 9.01
N ALA A 15 36.27 44.89 9.27
CA ALA A 15 35.73 43.55 9.14
C ALA A 15 35.61 43.18 7.65
N ALA A 16 36.60 42.46 7.13
CA ALA A 16 36.55 41.91 5.78
C ALA A 16 35.46 40.82 5.69
N LEU A 17 34.32 41.13 5.06
CA LEU A 17 33.30 40.15 4.75
C LEU A 17 33.84 39.20 3.67
N VAL A 18 34.35 38.04 4.11
CA VAL A 18 34.60 36.91 3.22
C VAL A 18 33.25 36.34 2.82
N ILE A 19 32.72 36.80 1.68
CA ILE A 19 31.53 36.22 1.06
C ILE A 19 31.91 34.83 0.56
N THR A 20 31.68 33.81 1.38
CA THR A 20 31.77 32.42 0.93
C THR A 20 30.63 32.18 -0.06
N PRO A 21 30.92 31.78 -1.32
CA PRO A 21 29.86 31.45 -2.26
C PRO A 21 29.13 30.20 -1.75
N TRP A 22 27.81 30.28 -1.59
CA TRP A 22 26.98 29.09 -1.41
C TRP A 22 27.28 28.09 -2.56
N PRO A 23 27.48 26.80 -2.27
CA PRO A 23 27.63 25.81 -3.32
C PRO A 23 26.32 25.74 -4.10
N ALA A 24 26.34 26.20 -5.36
CA ALA A 24 25.19 26.15 -6.24
C ALA A 24 24.66 24.72 -6.32
N ALA A 25 23.36 24.54 -6.09
CA ALA A 25 22.72 23.24 -6.12
C ALA A 25 22.97 22.57 -7.48
N ARG A 26 23.72 21.47 -7.47
CA ARG A 26 23.94 20.66 -8.68
C ARG A 26 22.59 20.12 -9.14
N ALA A 27 22.13 20.57 -10.30
CA ALA A 27 21.00 19.97 -10.98
C ALA A 27 21.33 18.48 -11.25
N VAL A 28 20.57 17.58 -10.64
CA VAL A 28 20.66 16.14 -10.92
C VAL A 28 20.03 15.91 -12.29
N GLY A 29 20.86 15.78 -13.31
CA GLY A 29 20.42 15.38 -14.64
C GLY A 29 19.80 13.98 -14.62
N PRO A 30 18.92 13.64 -15.58
CA PRO A 30 18.31 12.32 -15.66
C PRO A 30 19.41 11.25 -15.83
N GLN A 31 19.48 10.32 -14.88
CA GLN A 31 20.42 9.20 -14.96
C GLN A 31 20.06 8.30 -16.14
N THR A 32 20.98 8.19 -17.09
CA THR A 32 20.83 7.31 -18.26
C THR A 32 20.95 5.84 -17.87
N ALA A 33 20.29 4.97 -18.63
CA ALA A 33 20.23 3.53 -18.36
C ALA A 33 21.58 2.83 -18.62
N ALA A 34 22.49 2.89 -17.64
CA ALA A 34 23.83 2.29 -17.71
C ALA A 34 24.33 1.77 -16.34
N ASP A 35 23.41 1.30 -15.47
CA ASP A 35 23.72 0.77 -14.13
C ASP A 35 23.05 -0.60 -13.88
N THR A 36 23.09 -1.47 -14.89
CA THR A 36 22.41 -2.78 -14.88
C THR A 36 23.35 -3.94 -14.49
N LEU A 37 24.52 -3.64 -13.93
CA LEU A 37 25.55 -4.63 -13.57
C LEU A 37 25.87 -4.56 -12.07
N GLY A 38 25.38 -5.54 -11.30
CA GLY A 38 25.80 -5.72 -9.90
C GLY A 38 24.75 -5.39 -8.82
N ARG A 39 23.48 -5.14 -9.17
CA ARG A 39 22.42 -5.07 -8.15
C ARG A 39 22.21 -6.44 -7.50
N SER A 40 22.76 -6.61 -6.29
CA SER A 40 22.48 -7.77 -5.42
C SER A 40 20.97 -8.06 -5.38
N PRO A 41 20.53 -9.35 -5.42
CA PRO A 41 19.11 -9.68 -5.41
C PRO A 41 18.40 -9.03 -4.22
N GLY A 42 17.56 -8.03 -4.50
CA GLY A 42 16.81 -7.32 -3.48
C GLY A 42 15.87 -8.28 -2.74
N ARG A 43 15.57 -7.97 -1.48
CA ARG A 43 14.55 -8.72 -0.75
C ARG A 43 13.22 -8.52 -1.48
N LEU A 44 12.27 -9.46 -1.29
CA LEU A 44 11.00 -9.50 -2.02
C LEU A 44 10.25 -8.16 -2.20
N PHE A 45 10.40 -7.21 -1.27
CA PHE A 45 9.72 -5.91 -1.24
C PHE A 45 10.64 -4.68 -1.49
N ASP A 46 11.87 -4.89 -1.97
CA ASP A 46 12.86 -3.82 -2.25
C ASP A 46 12.81 -3.31 -3.70
N THR A 47 11.88 -3.82 -4.52
CA THR A 47 11.68 -3.44 -5.92
C THR A 47 10.21 -3.60 -6.34
N ALA A 48 9.78 -2.86 -7.37
CA ALA A 48 8.42 -2.86 -7.90
C ALA A 48 8.14 -3.89 -9.01
N GLU A 49 9.16 -4.47 -9.65
CA GLU A 49 9.03 -5.38 -10.79
C GLU A 49 8.12 -6.60 -10.51
N PRO A 50 7.41 -7.16 -11.50
CA PRO A 50 6.71 -8.42 -11.32
C PRO A 50 7.68 -9.61 -11.17
N ILE A 51 7.39 -10.54 -10.26
CA ILE A 51 8.07 -11.86 -10.22
C ILE A 51 7.27 -12.92 -10.98
N ALA A 52 7.95 -13.85 -11.63
CA ALA A 52 7.34 -15.05 -12.21
C ALA A 52 7.68 -16.26 -11.33
N PHE A 53 6.67 -17.02 -10.90
CA PHE A 53 6.90 -18.27 -10.16
C PHE A 53 5.81 -19.32 -10.45
N THR A 54 6.16 -20.59 -10.26
CA THR A 54 5.26 -21.73 -10.33
C THR A 54 4.89 -22.17 -8.93
N LEU A 55 3.62 -22.57 -8.73
CA LEU A 55 3.11 -23.10 -7.48
C LEU A 55 2.41 -24.44 -7.74
N THR A 56 3.03 -25.53 -7.31
CA THR A 56 2.58 -26.91 -7.57
C THR A 56 1.99 -27.52 -6.30
N THR A 57 0.72 -27.94 -6.33
CA THR A 57 0.00 -28.51 -5.16
C THR A 57 -1.24 -29.29 -5.61
N ASP A 58 -1.95 -29.99 -4.71
CA ASP A 58 -3.30 -30.49 -5.02
C ASP A 58 -4.28 -29.30 -5.08
N LEU A 59 -4.42 -28.74 -6.28
CA LEU A 59 -5.36 -27.66 -6.56
C LEU A 59 -6.83 -28.08 -6.32
N GLY A 60 -7.13 -29.38 -6.25
CA GLY A 60 -8.44 -29.92 -5.88
C GLY A 60 -8.70 -29.91 -4.38
N ALA A 61 -7.70 -30.18 -3.56
CA ALA A 61 -7.77 -30.00 -2.11
C ALA A 61 -7.93 -28.50 -1.77
N VAL A 62 -7.08 -27.64 -2.34
CA VAL A 62 -7.15 -26.18 -2.17
C VAL A 62 -8.46 -25.57 -2.70
N ALA A 63 -9.01 -26.08 -3.81
CA ALA A 63 -10.31 -25.62 -4.33
C ALA A 63 -11.52 -26.11 -3.52
N LYS A 64 -11.39 -27.18 -2.74
CA LYS A 64 -12.44 -27.68 -1.82
C LYS A 64 -12.34 -27.09 -0.42
N ASP A 65 -11.17 -26.56 -0.04
CA ASP A 65 -10.98 -25.94 1.27
C ASP A 65 -11.68 -24.57 1.34
N ARG A 66 -12.85 -24.57 1.97
CA ARG A 66 -13.77 -23.43 2.05
C ARG A 66 -14.33 -23.22 3.46
N GLY A 67 -13.82 -23.98 4.43
CA GLY A 67 -14.26 -23.95 5.82
C GLY A 67 -13.49 -22.94 6.67
N THR A 68 -13.82 -22.89 7.96
CA THR A 68 -13.09 -22.12 8.98
C THR A 68 -11.84 -22.84 9.51
N GLN A 69 -11.70 -24.14 9.24
CA GLN A 69 -10.51 -24.92 9.55
C GLN A 69 -9.35 -24.49 8.65
N LYS A 70 -8.28 -23.93 9.23
CA LYS A 70 -7.07 -23.48 8.51
C LYS A 70 -6.19 -24.66 8.09
N ARG A 71 -6.67 -25.51 7.18
CA ARG A 71 -5.98 -26.73 6.74
C ARG A 71 -4.67 -26.39 6.02
N VAL A 72 -3.69 -27.29 6.13
CA VAL A 72 -2.40 -27.21 5.45
C VAL A 72 -2.48 -28.01 4.16
N HIS A 73 -2.05 -27.40 3.06
CA HIS A 73 -1.84 -28.07 1.79
C HIS A 73 -0.35 -27.92 1.45
N HIS A 74 0.37 -29.03 1.28
CA HIS A 74 1.79 -28.98 0.91
C HIS A 74 1.93 -28.56 -0.56
N ALA A 75 2.94 -27.75 -0.86
CA ALA A 75 3.18 -27.22 -2.19
C ALA A 75 4.67 -27.00 -2.45
N VAL A 76 5.06 -27.04 -3.72
CA VAL A 76 6.39 -26.62 -4.17
C VAL A 76 6.27 -25.25 -4.81
N LEU A 77 7.11 -24.30 -4.39
CA LEU A 77 7.28 -23.00 -5.06
C LEU A 77 8.60 -23.02 -5.81
N SER A 78 8.57 -22.75 -7.11
CA SER A 78 9.77 -22.60 -7.93
C SER A 78 9.78 -21.32 -8.77
N TYR A 79 10.96 -20.72 -8.92
CA TYR A 79 11.18 -19.49 -9.68
C TYR A 79 12.57 -19.48 -10.31
N VAL A 80 12.75 -18.69 -11.38
CA VAL A 80 14.07 -18.48 -12.00
C VAL A 80 14.70 -17.22 -11.41
N GLY A 81 15.92 -17.34 -10.88
CA GLY A 81 16.69 -16.24 -10.32
C GLY A 81 17.29 -15.32 -11.39
N PRO A 82 17.82 -14.14 -11.01
CA PRO A 82 18.40 -13.18 -11.95
C PRO A 82 19.61 -13.73 -12.74
N ALA A 83 20.25 -14.80 -12.28
CA ALA A 83 21.36 -15.46 -12.98
C ALA A 83 20.90 -16.61 -13.91
N GLY A 84 19.58 -16.80 -14.09
CA GLY A 84 19.01 -17.92 -14.86
C GLY A 84 18.91 -19.24 -14.09
N ASP A 85 19.27 -19.24 -12.81
CA ASP A 85 19.22 -20.37 -11.91
C ASP A 85 17.78 -20.75 -11.54
N SER A 86 17.40 -22.02 -11.71
CA SER A 86 16.08 -22.51 -11.28
C SER A 86 16.12 -22.87 -9.79
N THR A 87 15.42 -22.10 -8.98
CA THR A 87 15.27 -22.33 -7.54
C THR A 87 13.92 -22.99 -7.27
N SER A 88 13.90 -24.03 -6.42
CA SER A 88 12.68 -24.75 -6.03
C SER A 88 12.75 -25.18 -4.55
N PHE A 89 11.66 -25.00 -3.80
CA PHE A 89 11.59 -25.34 -2.37
C PHE A 89 10.15 -25.58 -1.91
N ASP A 90 10.01 -26.30 -0.79
CA ASP A 90 8.71 -26.62 -0.20
C ASP A 90 8.12 -25.44 0.59
N VAL A 91 6.79 -25.28 0.49
CA VAL A 91 5.99 -24.33 1.26
C VAL A 91 4.68 -24.99 1.71
N GLN A 92 4.10 -24.45 2.77
CA GLN A 92 2.76 -24.80 3.23
C GLN A 92 1.78 -23.73 2.77
N LEU A 93 0.65 -24.14 2.20
CA LEU A 93 -0.44 -23.26 1.82
C LEU A 93 -1.61 -23.40 2.79
N ARG A 94 -2.24 -22.27 3.11
CA ARG A 94 -3.56 -22.23 3.75
C ARG A 94 -4.46 -21.26 3.01
N THR A 95 -5.76 -21.53 2.94
CA THR A 95 -6.74 -20.56 2.42
C THR A 95 -7.01 -19.46 3.44
N ARG A 96 -7.24 -18.21 3.00
CA ARG A 96 -7.52 -17.04 3.87
C ARG A 96 -8.72 -16.21 3.41
N GLY A 97 -9.20 -15.35 4.31
CA GLY A 97 -10.28 -14.38 4.05
C GLY A 97 -11.68 -14.94 4.30
N HIS A 98 -12.70 -14.09 4.17
CA HIS A 98 -14.10 -14.45 4.45
C HIS A 98 -15.00 -14.38 3.21
N TRP A 99 -15.06 -13.22 2.53
CA TRP A 99 -15.89 -13.09 1.33
C TRP A 99 -15.29 -13.86 0.15
N ARG A 100 -14.10 -13.43 -0.31
CA ARG A 100 -13.35 -14.06 -1.41
C ARG A 100 -13.14 -15.57 -1.24
N LEU A 101 -12.95 -16.05 -0.01
CA LEU A 101 -12.82 -17.49 0.27
C LEU A 101 -14.03 -18.28 -0.24
N ARG A 102 -15.25 -17.77 -0.02
CA ARG A 102 -16.50 -18.47 -0.37
C ARG A 102 -16.92 -18.31 -1.82
N THR A 103 -16.42 -17.30 -2.52
CA THR A 103 -16.97 -16.84 -3.82
C THR A 103 -15.99 -16.90 -4.99
N CYS A 104 -14.69 -17.09 -4.73
CA CYS A 104 -13.66 -17.20 -5.75
C CYS A 104 -13.45 -18.64 -6.23
N GLU A 105 -13.11 -18.76 -7.51
CA GLU A 105 -12.64 -19.99 -8.16
C GLU A 105 -11.31 -20.41 -7.51
N PHE A 106 -10.38 -19.45 -7.38
CA PHE A 106 -9.11 -19.59 -6.69
C PHE A 106 -9.19 -18.83 -5.36
N PRO A 107 -9.05 -19.50 -4.19
CA PRO A 107 -9.16 -18.84 -2.91
C PRO A 107 -7.89 -18.00 -2.63
N PRO A 108 -7.98 -16.84 -1.98
CA PRO A 108 -6.81 -16.13 -1.49
C PRO A 108 -5.98 -17.02 -0.56
N LEU A 109 -4.65 -16.98 -0.71
CA LEU A 109 -3.73 -17.89 -0.03
C LEU A 109 -2.89 -17.17 1.02
N LYS A 110 -2.43 -17.95 2.01
CA LYS A 110 -1.28 -17.64 2.83
C LYS A 110 -0.19 -18.66 2.50
N VAL A 111 0.98 -18.19 2.10
CA VAL A 111 2.17 -19.01 1.87
C VAL A 111 3.00 -18.99 3.15
N GLU A 112 3.18 -20.14 3.78
CA GLU A 112 3.96 -20.32 4.99
C GLU A 112 5.26 -21.05 4.62
N PHE A 113 6.40 -20.41 4.91
CA PHE A 113 7.72 -20.87 4.50
C PHE A 113 8.35 -21.65 5.65
N ASP A 114 8.70 -22.91 5.44
CA ASP A 114 9.26 -23.78 6.48
C ASP A 114 10.47 -23.13 7.18
N ARG A 115 10.59 -23.32 8.49
CA ARG A 115 11.60 -22.65 9.33
C ARG A 115 12.95 -23.36 9.27
N GLU A 116 12.94 -24.68 9.07
CA GLU A 116 14.14 -25.51 9.13
C GLU A 116 14.89 -25.57 7.79
N THR A 117 14.19 -25.35 6.66
CA THR A 117 14.82 -25.23 5.34
C THR A 117 15.45 -23.85 5.12
N ALA A 118 16.68 -23.84 4.60
CA ALA A 118 17.35 -22.62 4.15
C ALA A 118 16.57 -21.95 3.00
N LYS A 119 16.11 -20.71 3.22
CA LYS A 119 15.27 -19.98 2.25
C LYS A 119 16.12 -19.31 1.17
N PRO A 120 15.73 -19.39 -0.12
CA PRO A 120 16.40 -18.65 -1.18
C PRO A 120 16.41 -17.14 -0.91
N ALA A 121 17.45 -16.44 -1.39
CA ALA A 121 17.73 -15.04 -1.05
C ALA A 121 16.51 -14.10 -1.20
N LEU A 122 15.70 -14.28 -2.24
CA LEU A 122 14.49 -13.48 -2.49
C LEU A 122 13.46 -13.58 -1.35
N PHE A 123 13.27 -14.77 -0.79
CA PHE A 123 12.33 -15.08 0.30
C PHE A 123 13.03 -15.20 1.67
N ALA A 124 14.29 -14.78 1.77
CA ALA A 124 15.07 -14.84 3.00
C ALA A 124 14.36 -14.11 4.15
N HIS A 125 14.39 -14.73 5.33
CA HIS A 125 13.75 -14.24 6.56
C HIS A 125 12.22 -14.00 6.48
N GLN A 126 11.52 -14.46 5.44
CA GLN A 126 10.05 -14.46 5.42
C GLN A 126 9.53 -15.66 6.22
N LYS A 127 8.64 -15.40 7.20
CA LYS A 127 7.95 -16.46 7.95
C LYS A 127 6.75 -16.98 7.17
N SER A 128 5.88 -16.05 6.77
CA SER A 128 4.71 -16.30 5.95
C SER A 128 4.28 -15.03 5.25
N LEU A 129 3.59 -15.14 4.11
CA LEU A 129 3.10 -14.00 3.34
C LEU A 129 1.65 -14.21 2.92
N LYS A 130 0.88 -13.12 2.92
CA LYS A 130 -0.46 -13.07 2.32
C LYS A 130 -0.28 -12.98 0.80
N LEU A 131 -0.88 -13.91 0.04
CA LEU A 131 -0.89 -13.91 -1.42
C LEU A 131 -2.32 -13.62 -1.90
N VAL A 132 -2.54 -12.42 -2.41
CA VAL A 132 -3.79 -12.05 -3.10
C VAL A 132 -3.75 -12.67 -4.49
N VAL A 133 -4.80 -13.37 -4.89
CA VAL A 133 -4.86 -14.15 -6.14
C VAL A 133 -5.98 -13.66 -7.05
N GLN A 134 -5.82 -13.82 -8.36
CA GLN A 134 -6.87 -13.53 -9.33
C GLN A 134 -8.08 -14.46 -9.13
N CYS A 135 -9.07 -13.95 -8.40
CA CYS A 135 -10.26 -14.63 -7.91
C CYS A 135 -10.98 -15.55 -8.92
N ARG A 136 -11.03 -15.16 -10.21
CA ARG A 136 -11.60 -15.95 -11.32
C ARG A 136 -10.84 -15.75 -12.63
N SER A 137 -11.00 -16.69 -13.55
CA SER A 137 -10.36 -16.74 -14.87
C SER A 137 -10.56 -15.49 -15.77
N PRO A 138 -11.74 -14.86 -15.85
CA PRO A 138 -11.98 -13.80 -16.84
C PRO A 138 -11.12 -12.54 -16.64
N ARG A 139 -10.75 -11.91 -17.77
CA ARG A 139 -9.89 -10.72 -17.88
C ARG A 139 -10.19 -9.61 -16.85
N ALA A 140 -11.46 -9.35 -16.58
CA ALA A 140 -11.91 -8.35 -15.61
C ALA A 140 -11.34 -8.57 -14.20
N TYR A 141 -11.20 -9.82 -13.75
CA TYR A 141 -10.63 -10.14 -12.45
C TYR A 141 -9.11 -9.93 -12.37
N ALA A 142 -8.41 -9.95 -13.50
CA ALA A 142 -7.01 -9.51 -13.55
C ALA A 142 -6.92 -7.99 -13.33
N ASN A 143 -7.80 -7.20 -13.99
CA ASN A 143 -7.84 -5.76 -13.75
C ASN A 143 -8.09 -5.44 -12.27
N TYR A 144 -9.12 -6.03 -11.65
CA TYR A 144 -9.47 -5.73 -10.26
C TYR A 144 -8.30 -5.98 -9.29
N LEU A 145 -7.53 -7.05 -9.51
CA LEU A 145 -6.34 -7.35 -8.71
C LEU A 145 -5.19 -6.38 -8.99
N LEU A 146 -4.97 -5.97 -10.25
CA LEU A 146 -3.98 -4.96 -10.59
C LEU A 146 -4.34 -3.60 -9.98
N GLU A 147 -5.61 -3.22 -9.98
CA GLU A 147 -6.10 -1.97 -9.39
C GLU A 147 -5.98 -2.00 -7.84
N GLU A 148 -6.30 -3.13 -7.21
CA GLU A 148 -6.05 -3.36 -5.77
C GLU A 148 -4.55 -3.26 -5.42
N TYR A 149 -3.68 -3.88 -6.22
CA TYR A 149 -2.22 -3.74 -6.11
C TYR A 149 -1.77 -2.28 -6.25
N LEU A 150 -2.33 -1.53 -7.21
CA LEU A 150 -1.99 -0.11 -7.39
C LEU A 150 -2.44 0.76 -6.22
N ILE A 151 -3.54 0.44 -5.52
CA ILE A 151 -3.96 1.16 -4.31
C ILE A 151 -2.92 1.01 -3.19
N TYR A 152 -2.39 -0.19 -2.94
CA TYR A 152 -1.26 -0.37 -2.02
C TYR A 152 -0.04 0.49 -2.43
N ARG A 153 0.29 0.50 -3.73
CA ARG A 153 1.39 1.31 -4.26
C ARG A 153 1.16 2.81 -4.12
N ILE A 154 -0.09 3.29 -4.16
CA ILE A 154 -0.45 4.69 -3.87
C ILE A 154 -0.24 4.98 -2.38
N TYR A 155 -0.65 4.10 -1.47
CA TYR A 155 -0.44 4.32 -0.04
C TYR A 155 1.06 4.36 0.34
N ASN A 156 1.91 3.60 -0.37
CA ASN A 156 3.37 3.70 -0.25
C ASN A 156 3.95 5.07 -0.66
N LEU A 157 3.25 5.89 -1.47
CA LEU A 157 3.67 7.26 -1.79
C LEU A 157 3.31 8.25 -0.66
N LEU A 158 2.31 7.92 0.15
CA LEU A 158 1.74 8.81 1.16
C LEU A 158 2.39 8.63 2.54
N THR A 159 2.84 7.43 2.88
CA THR A 159 3.50 7.14 4.17
C THR A 159 4.34 5.86 4.10
N GLU A 160 5.42 5.80 4.88
CA GLU A 160 6.12 4.54 5.12
C GLU A 160 5.28 3.57 5.97
N CYS A 161 4.32 4.05 6.77
CA CYS A 161 3.34 3.22 7.48
C CYS A 161 2.22 2.72 6.57
N SER A 162 2.65 1.90 5.60
CA SER A 162 1.87 1.29 4.54
C SER A 162 2.47 -0.09 4.24
N PHE A 163 1.62 -1.06 3.88
CA PHE A 163 2.09 -2.37 3.43
C PHE A 163 2.83 -2.27 2.08
N ARG A 164 4.05 -2.78 1.99
CA ARG A 164 4.70 -3.01 0.69
C ARG A 164 4.07 -4.21 -0.02
N VAL A 165 4.03 -4.16 -1.35
CA VAL A 165 3.47 -5.23 -2.20
C VAL A 165 4.38 -5.55 -3.38
N ARG A 166 4.43 -6.84 -3.75
CA ARG A 166 5.21 -7.35 -4.91
C ARG A 166 4.28 -8.08 -5.86
N LEU A 167 4.12 -7.55 -7.08
CA LEU A 167 3.27 -8.14 -8.12
C LEU A 167 3.87 -9.46 -8.61
N ALA A 168 3.03 -10.42 -9.00
CA ALA A 168 3.44 -11.73 -9.44
C ALA A 168 2.62 -12.26 -10.63
N ARG A 169 3.29 -13.01 -11.51
CA ARG A 169 2.70 -13.94 -12.48
C ARG A 169 2.89 -15.35 -11.92
N VAL A 170 1.79 -15.99 -11.51
CA VAL A 170 1.82 -17.29 -10.82
C VAL A 170 1.26 -18.37 -11.73
N THR A 171 2.09 -19.34 -12.08
CA THR A 171 1.67 -20.54 -12.81
C THR A 171 1.25 -21.60 -11.80
N TYR A 172 -0.05 -21.81 -11.66
CA TYR A 172 -0.62 -22.85 -10.80
C TYR A 172 -0.58 -24.20 -11.52
N VAL A 173 -0.01 -25.22 -10.86
CA VAL A 173 0.10 -26.59 -11.39
C VAL A 173 -0.57 -27.56 -10.43
N ASP A 174 -1.40 -28.45 -10.96
CA ASP A 174 -2.04 -29.52 -10.18
C ASP A 174 -1.08 -30.71 -10.04
N ALA A 175 -0.61 -30.97 -8.83
CA ALA A 175 0.28 -32.09 -8.52
C ALA A 175 -0.33 -33.46 -8.86
N ALA A 176 -1.67 -33.56 -8.92
CA ALA A 176 -2.37 -34.77 -9.33
C ALA A 176 -2.57 -34.88 -10.86
N GLY A 177 -2.12 -33.90 -11.66
CA GLY A 177 -2.29 -33.85 -13.11
C GLY A 177 -3.74 -33.65 -13.59
N LYS A 178 -4.70 -33.42 -12.68
CA LYS A 178 -6.15 -33.41 -12.97
C LYS A 178 -6.67 -32.08 -13.51
N ARG A 179 -5.81 -31.06 -13.65
CA ARG A 179 -6.14 -29.74 -14.20
C ARG A 179 -4.98 -29.24 -15.05
N THR A 180 -5.30 -28.62 -16.17
CA THR A 180 -4.32 -27.89 -17.00
C THR A 180 -3.67 -26.77 -16.18
N PRO A 181 -2.34 -26.59 -16.25
CA PRO A 181 -1.66 -25.46 -15.63
C PRO A 181 -2.23 -24.11 -16.11
N ALA A 182 -2.28 -23.13 -15.20
CA ALA A 182 -2.82 -21.81 -15.51
C ALA A 182 -1.97 -20.69 -14.88
N THR A 183 -1.44 -19.79 -15.72
CA THR A 183 -0.76 -18.58 -15.26
C THR A 183 -1.77 -17.46 -15.02
N ARG A 184 -1.77 -16.87 -13.82
CA ARG A 184 -2.65 -15.76 -13.43
C ARG A 184 -1.85 -14.66 -12.73
N TYR A 185 -2.46 -13.49 -12.56
CA TYR A 185 -1.90 -12.47 -11.67
C TYR A 185 -2.14 -12.82 -10.19
N ALA A 186 -1.18 -12.42 -9.36
CA ALA A 186 -1.26 -12.43 -7.91
C ALA A 186 -0.38 -11.30 -7.35
N PHE A 187 -0.45 -10.97 -6.06
CA PHE A 187 0.59 -10.19 -5.40
C PHE A 187 0.81 -10.63 -3.95
N PHE A 188 2.06 -10.58 -3.51
CA PHE A 188 2.41 -10.73 -2.10
C PHE A 188 2.22 -9.39 -1.37
N ILE A 189 1.70 -9.46 -0.15
CA ILE A 189 1.71 -8.36 0.83
C ILE A 189 2.79 -8.63 1.88
N GLU A 190 3.48 -7.59 2.31
CA GLU A 190 4.45 -7.60 3.42
C GLU A 190 3.86 -8.19 4.72
N ASP A 191 4.70 -8.88 5.49
CA ASP A 191 4.34 -9.48 6.79
C ASP A 191 4.07 -8.40 7.85
N ASP A 192 3.05 -8.58 8.68
CA ASP A 192 2.51 -7.53 9.55
C ASP A 192 3.55 -7.05 10.58
N ASP A 193 4.31 -8.01 11.15
CA ASP A 193 5.51 -7.81 11.99
C ASP A 193 6.56 -6.91 11.30
N ARG A 194 6.73 -7.02 9.98
CA ARG A 194 7.78 -6.33 9.21
C ARG A 194 7.36 -4.92 8.85
N MET A 195 6.11 -4.75 8.45
CA MET A 195 5.49 -3.44 8.23
C MET A 195 5.54 -2.62 9.54
N ALA A 196 5.12 -3.20 10.67
CA ALA A 196 5.16 -2.54 11.97
C ALA A 196 6.58 -2.12 12.40
N LYS A 197 7.59 -2.99 12.20
CA LYS A 197 9.00 -2.65 12.51
C LYS A 197 9.55 -1.53 11.62
N ARG A 198 9.02 -1.38 10.40
CA ARG A 198 9.34 -0.28 9.49
C ARG A 198 8.60 1.03 9.83
N CYS A 199 7.53 0.95 10.61
CA CYS A 199 6.93 2.07 11.35
C CYS A 199 7.65 2.41 12.67
N HIS A 200 8.81 1.80 12.97
CA HIS A 200 9.48 1.90 14.28
C HIS A 200 8.62 1.40 15.47
N GLY A 201 7.67 0.50 15.21
CA GLY A 201 6.70 0.03 16.19
C GLY A 201 6.42 -1.47 16.13
N HIS A 202 5.29 -1.86 16.72
CA HIS A 202 4.80 -3.24 16.82
C HIS A 202 3.29 -3.30 16.57
N VAL A 203 2.79 -4.47 16.15
CA VAL A 203 1.34 -4.68 15.94
C VAL A 203 0.62 -4.71 17.30
N LEU A 204 -0.46 -3.96 17.41
CA LEU A 204 -1.31 -3.87 18.60
C LEU A 204 -2.70 -4.43 18.30
N GLU A 205 -3.01 -5.65 18.76
CA GLU A 205 -4.30 -6.32 18.54
C GLU A 205 -5.42 -5.81 19.49
N GLN A 206 -5.50 -4.49 19.71
CA GLN A 206 -6.49 -3.86 20.60
C GLN A 206 -7.69 -3.31 19.82
N GLN A 207 -8.89 -3.85 20.12
CA GLN A 207 -10.18 -3.32 19.65
C GLN A 207 -10.72 -2.22 20.60
N GLY A 208 -11.76 -1.52 20.17
CA GLY A 208 -12.47 -0.48 20.92
C GLY A 208 -11.88 0.93 20.82
N ILE A 209 -10.69 1.09 20.25
CA ILE A 209 -10.00 2.39 20.09
C ILE A 209 -10.78 3.31 19.15
N SER A 210 -11.07 4.53 19.58
CA SER A 210 -11.83 5.52 18.79
C SER A 210 -10.95 6.21 17.73
N GLN A 211 -11.58 7.00 16.84
CA GLN A 211 -10.83 7.84 15.91
C GLN A 211 -10.14 9.04 16.58
N ALA A 212 -10.53 9.41 17.80
CA ALA A 212 -9.84 10.43 18.58
C ALA A 212 -8.56 9.86 19.22
N ASP A 213 -8.62 8.62 19.71
CA ASP A 213 -7.51 7.95 20.38
C ASP A 213 -6.46 7.41 19.39
N ALA A 214 -6.87 7.04 18.17
CA ALA A 214 -6.01 6.41 17.15
C ALA A 214 -5.01 7.36 16.42
N GLY A 215 -4.56 8.43 17.08
CA GLY A 215 -3.59 9.39 16.54
C GLY A 215 -4.20 10.39 15.54
N PHE A 216 -4.40 11.65 15.95
CA PHE A 216 -5.12 12.66 15.14
C PHE A 216 -4.51 12.88 13.74
N SER A 217 -3.18 12.81 13.62
CA SER A 217 -2.47 12.95 12.34
C SER A 217 -2.63 11.72 11.45
N GLN A 218 -2.46 10.51 12.00
CA GLN A 218 -2.51 9.27 11.23
C GLN A 218 -3.95 8.96 10.77
N MET A 219 -4.93 9.15 11.64
CA MET A 219 -6.35 9.08 11.27
C MET A 219 -6.73 10.05 10.16
N GLY A 220 -6.11 11.24 10.10
CA GLY A 220 -6.35 12.22 9.04
C GLY A 220 -5.81 11.76 7.68
N LEU A 221 -4.63 11.15 7.68
CA LEU A 221 -4.06 10.56 6.47
C LEU A 221 -4.91 9.38 5.98
N LEU A 222 -5.31 8.49 6.88
CA LEU A 222 -6.17 7.35 6.59
C LEU A 222 -7.51 7.80 6.00
N THR A 223 -8.26 8.68 6.67
CA THR A 223 -9.63 8.99 6.25
C THR A 223 -9.69 9.73 4.92
N VAL A 224 -8.68 10.53 4.58
CA VAL A 224 -8.57 11.18 3.26
C VAL A 224 -8.07 10.18 2.19
N PHE A 225 -7.26 9.19 2.55
CA PHE A 225 -6.85 8.11 1.63
C PHE A 225 -8.00 7.15 1.29
N GLU A 226 -8.75 6.70 2.29
CA GLU A 226 -9.96 5.88 2.09
C GLU A 226 -11.00 6.64 1.25
N TYR A 227 -11.11 7.96 1.45
CA TYR A 227 -11.94 8.84 0.61
C TYR A 227 -11.42 8.99 -0.84
N LEU A 228 -10.11 9.09 -1.06
CA LEU A 228 -9.48 9.11 -2.40
C LEU A 228 -9.91 7.90 -3.24
N ILE A 229 -9.79 6.70 -2.67
CA ILE A 229 -10.10 5.43 -3.34
C ILE A 229 -11.59 5.07 -3.29
N GLY A 230 -12.38 5.74 -2.46
CA GLY A 230 -13.81 5.48 -2.27
C GLY A 230 -14.07 4.18 -1.50
N ASN A 231 -13.27 3.85 -0.50
CA ASN A 231 -13.45 2.67 0.33
C ASN A 231 -14.17 3.00 1.64
N THR A 232 -15.16 2.19 1.98
CA THR A 232 -15.92 2.28 3.23
C THR A 232 -15.90 0.99 4.05
N ASP A 233 -15.30 -0.09 3.53
CA ASP A 233 -15.20 -1.37 4.23
C ASP A 233 -13.99 -1.39 5.17
N TRP A 234 -14.03 -0.57 6.23
CA TRP A 234 -12.99 -0.49 7.25
C TRP A 234 -13.52 -0.01 8.60
N SER A 235 -12.86 -0.41 9.69
CA SER A 235 -13.11 0.10 11.04
C SER A 235 -11.90 -0.11 11.95
N VAL A 236 -11.34 0.99 12.47
CA VAL A 236 -10.23 0.96 13.44
C VAL A 236 -10.67 0.31 14.75
N ALA A 237 -11.82 0.71 15.31
CA ALA A 237 -12.34 0.16 16.56
C ALA A 237 -12.63 -1.35 16.50
N ALA A 238 -12.88 -1.92 15.31
CA ALA A 238 -13.07 -3.36 15.14
C ALA A 238 -11.83 -4.10 14.61
N LEU A 239 -10.74 -3.38 14.27
CA LEU A 239 -9.62 -3.88 13.47
C LEU A 239 -10.06 -4.55 12.14
N HIS A 240 -11.17 -4.08 11.56
CA HIS A 240 -11.67 -4.58 10.28
C HIS A 240 -10.96 -3.85 9.14
N ASN A 241 -10.19 -4.61 8.34
CA ASN A 241 -9.32 -4.12 7.26
C ASN A 241 -8.27 -3.07 7.71
N ILE A 242 -7.94 -3.06 9.02
CA ILE A 242 -6.93 -2.22 9.65
C ILE A 242 -5.96 -3.11 10.42
N VAL A 243 -4.64 -2.93 10.23
CA VAL A 243 -3.63 -3.35 11.20
C VAL A 243 -3.23 -2.13 12.00
N LEU A 244 -3.43 -2.16 13.31
CA LEU A 244 -2.99 -1.08 14.20
C LEU A 244 -1.54 -1.33 14.61
N VAL A 245 -0.70 -0.30 14.49
CA VAL A 245 0.70 -0.31 14.94
C VAL A 245 0.87 0.74 16.03
N GLN A 246 1.63 0.42 17.07
CA GLN A 246 2.04 1.37 18.10
C GLN A 246 3.57 1.52 18.10
N ASP A 247 4.06 2.76 18.08
CA ASP A 247 5.49 3.08 18.15
C ASP A 247 6.03 3.08 19.60
N SER A 248 7.32 3.40 19.78
CA SER A 248 7.95 3.46 21.10
C SER A 248 7.52 4.66 21.97
N MET A 249 6.81 5.64 21.40
CA MET A 249 6.26 6.80 22.11
C MET A 249 4.78 6.59 22.51
N GLY A 250 4.14 5.57 21.96
CA GLY A 250 2.73 5.24 22.19
C GLY A 250 1.79 5.76 21.10
N GLU A 251 2.28 6.49 20.09
CA GLU A 251 1.48 7.00 18.97
C GLU A 251 0.93 5.83 18.14
N LEU A 252 -0.32 5.97 17.71
CA LEU A 252 -1.06 4.93 17.01
C LEU A 252 -1.13 5.19 15.50
N TYR A 253 -0.76 4.17 14.74
CA TYR A 253 -0.71 4.16 13.29
C TYR A 253 -1.68 3.09 12.77
N PRO A 254 -2.94 3.44 12.45
CA PRO A 254 -3.85 2.53 11.76
C PRO A 254 -3.43 2.40 10.29
N VAL A 255 -3.07 1.18 9.88
CA VAL A 255 -2.59 0.87 8.53
C VAL A 255 -3.64 0.02 7.78
N PRO A 256 -4.34 0.59 6.77
CA PRO A 256 -5.40 -0.12 6.06
C PRO A 256 -4.88 -1.16 5.04
N TYR A 257 -5.72 -2.15 4.73
CA TYR A 257 -5.44 -3.24 3.77
C TYR A 257 -6.75 -3.85 3.20
N ASP A 258 -6.67 -4.80 2.24
CA ASP A 258 -7.80 -5.44 1.53
C ASP A 258 -8.70 -4.43 0.79
N PHE A 259 -8.10 -3.72 -0.18
CA PHE A 259 -8.73 -2.61 -0.89
C PHE A 259 -9.72 -3.00 -2.01
N ASP A 260 -10.19 -4.25 -2.09
CA ASP A 260 -10.99 -4.72 -3.22
C ASP A 260 -12.44 -4.20 -3.26
N TRP A 261 -12.91 -3.69 -2.13
CA TRP A 261 -14.22 -3.03 -1.99
C TRP A 261 -14.22 -1.56 -2.44
N SER A 262 -13.06 -1.01 -2.84
CA SER A 262 -12.89 0.41 -3.17
C SER A 262 -13.70 0.87 -4.38
N GLY A 263 -14.36 2.01 -4.26
CA GLY A 263 -15.14 2.67 -5.32
C GLY A 263 -14.39 2.95 -6.62
N VAL A 264 -13.08 3.19 -6.56
CA VAL A 264 -12.24 3.33 -7.76
C VAL A 264 -12.24 2.04 -8.60
N ILE A 265 -12.20 0.88 -7.95
CA ILE A 265 -12.27 -0.43 -8.62
C ILE A 265 -13.72 -0.74 -8.99
N SER A 266 -14.68 -0.53 -8.08
CA SER A 266 -16.11 -0.81 -8.32
C SER A 266 -16.34 -2.23 -8.85
N THR A 267 -15.81 -3.23 -8.15
CA THR A 267 -15.96 -4.65 -8.52
C THR A 267 -17.43 -5.06 -8.52
N PRO A 268 -17.86 -6.03 -9.35
CA PRO A 268 -19.26 -6.44 -9.49
C PRO A 268 -19.81 -7.19 -8.26
N TYR A 269 -19.01 -7.29 -7.19
CA TYR A 269 -19.37 -7.91 -5.93
C TYR A 269 -19.26 -6.95 -4.73
N ALA A 270 -18.68 -5.76 -4.91
CA ALA A 270 -18.63 -4.73 -3.89
C ALA A 270 -19.96 -3.97 -3.85
N PHE A 271 -20.63 -4.04 -2.70
CA PHE A 271 -21.87 -3.31 -2.40
C PHE A 271 -21.68 -2.50 -1.11
N PRO A 272 -22.34 -1.33 -0.98
CA PRO A 272 -22.22 -0.52 0.23
C PRO A 272 -22.92 -1.19 1.42
N ASP A 273 -22.42 -0.91 2.63
CA ASP A 273 -23.19 -1.16 3.85
C ASP A 273 -24.41 -0.22 3.88
N ALA A 274 -25.61 -0.79 3.97
CA ALA A 274 -26.86 -0.04 3.94
C ALA A 274 -26.97 1.03 5.04
N ARG A 275 -26.21 0.89 6.14
CA ARG A 275 -26.14 1.86 7.24
C ARG A 275 -25.43 3.16 6.86
N LEU A 276 -24.72 3.19 5.73
CA LEU A 276 -23.93 4.35 5.26
C LEU A 276 -24.72 5.29 4.33
N GLY A 277 -25.94 4.95 3.93
CA GLY A 277 -26.83 5.79 3.09
C GLY A 277 -26.38 6.03 1.64
N ILE A 278 -25.17 5.61 1.25
CA ILE A 278 -24.68 5.66 -0.13
C ILE A 278 -25.32 4.58 -1.02
N ARG A 279 -25.51 4.87 -2.31
CA ARG A 279 -26.29 4.01 -3.23
C ARG A 279 -25.41 2.96 -3.89
N THR A 280 -24.15 3.29 -4.13
CA THR A 280 -23.15 2.39 -4.72
C THR A 280 -21.80 2.61 -4.02
N VAL A 281 -20.89 1.64 -4.11
CA VAL A 281 -19.50 1.82 -3.61
C VAL A 281 -18.72 2.91 -4.35
N ARG A 282 -19.23 3.43 -5.49
CA ARG A 282 -18.62 4.56 -6.20
C ARG A 282 -18.94 5.92 -5.57
N ASP A 283 -20.07 6.03 -4.88
CA ASP A 283 -20.43 7.22 -4.12
C ASP A 283 -19.44 7.36 -2.93
N ARG A 284 -18.63 8.42 -2.91
CA ARG A 284 -17.69 8.63 -1.79
C ARG A 284 -18.43 9.04 -0.52
N LEU A 285 -17.92 8.57 0.62
CA LEU A 285 -18.32 9.03 1.94
C LEU A 285 -17.08 9.29 2.79
N TYR A 286 -16.93 10.51 3.32
CA TYR A 286 -15.87 10.80 4.28
C TYR A 286 -16.26 10.21 5.65
N ARG A 287 -15.59 9.14 6.07
CA ARG A 287 -15.86 8.42 7.33
C ARG A 287 -14.88 8.80 8.45
N GLY A 288 -14.33 10.00 8.39
CA GLY A 288 -13.40 10.52 9.39
C GLY A 288 -14.06 11.43 10.42
N ALA A 289 -13.45 11.51 11.60
CA ALA A 289 -13.75 12.54 12.59
C ALA A 289 -13.67 13.97 11.98
N CYS A 290 -14.45 14.88 12.54
CA CYS A 290 -14.50 16.28 12.13
C CYS A 290 -13.15 17.01 12.29
N ARG A 291 -12.86 17.91 11.35
CA ARG A 291 -11.59 18.64 11.18
C ARG A 291 -11.86 20.04 10.65
N THR A 292 -11.02 21.00 11.06
CA THR A 292 -11.05 22.35 10.50
C THR A 292 -10.38 22.38 9.11
N PRO A 293 -10.60 23.44 8.31
CA PRO A 293 -9.83 23.65 7.08
C PRO A 293 -8.31 23.70 7.30
N ALA A 294 -7.85 24.13 8.49
CA ALA A 294 -6.43 24.17 8.84
C ALA A 294 -5.84 22.77 9.06
N ASP A 295 -6.61 21.84 9.65
CA ASP A 295 -6.20 20.45 9.83
C ASP A 295 -6.14 19.68 8.51
N PHE A 296 -7.02 20.03 7.57
CA PHE A 296 -7.04 19.43 6.22
C PHE A 296 -5.92 19.95 5.32
N ALA A 297 -5.50 21.21 5.44
CA ALA A 297 -4.47 21.82 4.59
C ALA A 297 -3.16 20.99 4.46
N PRO A 298 -2.48 20.54 5.55
CA PRO A 298 -1.25 19.75 5.43
C PRO A 298 -1.50 18.35 4.83
N LEU A 299 -2.70 17.78 5.00
CA LEU A 299 -3.08 16.54 4.34
C LEU A 299 -3.20 16.76 2.83
N PHE A 300 -3.95 17.77 2.39
CA PHE A 300 -4.15 18.07 0.97
C PHE A 300 -2.85 18.44 0.25
N VAL A 301 -1.91 19.13 0.91
CA VAL A 301 -0.55 19.34 0.39
C VAL A 301 0.13 18.00 0.10
N ARG A 302 0.07 17.02 1.02
CA ARG A 302 0.65 15.68 0.84
C ARG A 302 -0.02 14.91 -0.32
N PHE A 303 -1.35 14.94 -0.42
CA PHE A 303 -2.07 14.28 -1.52
C PHE A 303 -1.79 14.91 -2.88
N ASN A 304 -1.72 16.24 -2.97
CA ASN A 304 -1.36 16.95 -4.21
C ASN A 304 0.08 16.67 -4.63
N ALA A 305 1.04 16.63 -3.69
CA ALA A 305 2.44 16.35 -3.96
C ALA A 305 2.69 14.98 -4.62
N VAL A 306 1.78 14.00 -4.45
CA VAL A 306 1.88 12.68 -5.09
C VAL A 306 1.00 12.52 -6.34
N LYS A 307 0.22 13.54 -6.76
CA LYS A 307 -0.80 13.42 -7.83
C LYS A 307 -0.25 12.78 -9.10
N ASP A 308 0.84 13.32 -9.65
CA ASP A 308 1.37 12.81 -10.92
C ASP A 308 1.96 11.40 -10.79
N SER A 309 2.51 11.05 -9.62
CA SER A 309 2.97 9.68 -9.30
C SER A 309 1.82 8.69 -9.22
N VAL A 310 0.66 9.07 -8.65
CA VAL A 310 -0.58 8.28 -8.66
C VAL A 310 -1.04 8.02 -10.10
N TYR A 311 -0.91 9.02 -10.97
CA TYR A 311 -1.37 8.92 -12.37
C TYR A 311 -0.37 8.11 -13.20
N ALA A 312 0.93 8.23 -12.92
CA ALA A 312 1.99 7.43 -13.54
C ALA A 312 1.88 5.95 -13.17
N LEU A 313 1.53 5.61 -11.92
CA LEU A 313 1.26 4.23 -11.48
C LEU A 313 0.18 3.55 -12.35
N TYR A 314 -0.93 4.23 -12.62
CA TYR A 314 -2.02 3.70 -13.46
C TYR A 314 -1.69 3.69 -14.95
N ARG A 315 -1.01 4.72 -15.46
CA ARG A 315 -0.60 4.80 -16.89
C ARG A 315 0.51 3.80 -17.25
N GLY A 316 1.38 3.47 -16.29
CA GLY A 316 2.54 2.61 -16.48
C GLY A 316 2.33 1.13 -16.14
N GLN A 317 1.14 0.73 -15.66
CA GLN A 317 0.86 -0.66 -15.25
C GLN A 317 0.65 -1.58 -16.47
N PRO A 318 1.52 -2.57 -16.72
CA PRO A 318 1.30 -3.56 -17.78
C PRO A 318 0.06 -4.41 -17.50
N ASP A 319 -0.60 -4.89 -18.55
CA ASP A 319 -1.83 -5.68 -18.49
C ASP A 319 -3.01 -5.02 -17.71
N LEU A 320 -3.05 -3.71 -17.48
CA LEU A 320 -4.28 -3.01 -17.09
C LEU A 320 -5.00 -2.45 -18.33
N GLU A 321 -6.28 -2.76 -18.52
CA GLU A 321 -6.99 -2.34 -19.73
C GLU A 321 -7.15 -0.81 -19.82
N PRO A 322 -6.97 -0.16 -20.99
CA PRO A 322 -7.05 1.31 -21.13
C PRO A 322 -8.36 1.92 -20.62
N LYS A 323 -9.49 1.20 -20.74
CA LYS A 323 -10.78 1.61 -20.18
C LYS A 323 -10.76 1.68 -18.65
N ARG A 324 -10.01 0.79 -17.98
CA ARG A 324 -9.85 0.77 -16.52
C ARG A 324 -8.93 1.88 -16.05
N VAL A 325 -7.82 2.11 -16.75
CA VAL A 325 -6.95 3.29 -16.56
C VAL A 325 -7.79 4.57 -16.63
N ALA A 326 -8.57 4.76 -17.70
CA ALA A 326 -9.43 5.94 -17.86
C ALA A 326 -10.50 6.07 -16.75
N GLN A 327 -11.14 4.97 -16.35
CA GLN A 327 -12.13 4.95 -15.26
C GLN A 327 -11.53 5.32 -13.90
N ALA A 328 -10.32 4.85 -13.59
CA ALA A 328 -9.64 5.13 -12.33
C ALA A 328 -9.08 6.56 -12.30
N LEU A 329 -8.41 7.01 -13.37
CA LEU A 329 -7.90 8.39 -13.46
C LEU A 329 -9.04 9.42 -13.36
N GLY A 330 -10.14 9.23 -14.10
CA GLY A 330 -11.31 10.11 -14.01
C GLY A 330 -11.98 10.10 -12.62
N TYR A 331 -11.88 9.00 -11.88
CA TYR A 331 -12.31 8.96 -10.48
C TYR A 331 -11.35 9.75 -9.57
N TYR A 332 -10.04 9.66 -9.77
CA TYR A 332 -9.07 10.46 -9.02
C TYR A 332 -9.12 11.95 -9.37
N ASP A 333 -9.37 12.34 -10.62
CA ASP A 333 -9.55 13.75 -10.99
C ASP A 333 -10.71 14.39 -10.22
N GLU A 334 -11.78 13.62 -9.93
CA GLU A 334 -12.85 14.07 -9.07
C GLU A 334 -12.40 14.32 -7.62
N PHE A 335 -11.61 13.42 -7.03
CA PHE A 335 -11.02 13.64 -5.69
C PHE A 335 -10.13 14.89 -5.68
N TYR A 336 -9.26 15.04 -6.67
CA TYR A 336 -8.36 16.19 -6.76
C TYR A 336 -9.11 17.50 -7.05
N ARG A 337 -10.28 17.46 -7.69
CA ARG A 337 -11.21 18.59 -7.79
C ARG A 337 -11.86 18.92 -6.45
N ILE A 338 -12.20 17.91 -5.64
CA ILE A 338 -12.84 18.08 -4.33
C ILE A 338 -11.89 18.70 -3.31
N ILE A 339 -10.66 18.17 -3.15
CA ILE A 339 -9.73 18.66 -2.12
C ILE A 339 -9.11 20.04 -2.43
N ASN A 340 -9.25 20.54 -3.67
CA ASN A 340 -8.69 21.82 -4.11
C ASN A 340 -9.75 22.93 -4.31
N ASP A 341 -11.04 22.68 -4.06
CA ASP A 341 -12.08 23.73 -3.99
C ASP A 341 -12.67 23.76 -2.56
N PRO A 342 -12.47 24.84 -1.78
CA PRO A 342 -13.01 24.98 -0.43
C PRO A 342 -14.52 24.74 -0.31
N ARG A 343 -15.31 24.97 -1.37
CA ARG A 343 -16.76 24.70 -1.40
C ARG A 343 -17.05 23.20 -1.42
N TRP A 344 -16.22 22.41 -2.12
CA TRP A 344 -16.32 20.95 -2.14
C TRP A 344 -15.71 20.35 -0.88
N VAL A 345 -14.58 20.84 -0.38
CA VAL A 345 -14.05 20.46 0.95
C VAL A 345 -15.12 20.64 2.03
N ASN A 346 -15.78 21.80 2.06
CA ASN A 346 -16.78 22.10 3.07
C ASN A 346 -18.01 21.17 3.00
N ARG A 347 -18.57 20.92 1.80
CA ARG A 347 -19.71 19.99 1.68
C ARG A 347 -19.32 18.53 1.87
N GLU A 348 -18.25 18.07 1.24
CA GLU A 348 -17.93 16.64 1.15
C GLU A 348 -17.19 16.09 2.39
N LEU A 349 -16.38 16.91 3.08
CA LEU A 349 -15.56 16.48 4.22
C LEU A 349 -15.91 17.16 5.55
N ILE A 350 -16.36 18.43 5.54
CA ILE A 350 -16.65 19.17 6.80
C ILE A 350 -18.12 19.01 7.23
N HIS A 351 -19.09 19.06 6.31
CA HIS A 351 -20.51 18.84 6.65
C HIS A 351 -20.88 17.36 6.81
N ASN A 352 -20.09 16.44 6.23
CA ASN A 352 -20.33 15.00 6.27
C ASN A 352 -19.39 14.24 7.25
N CYS A 353 -18.65 14.94 8.11
CA CYS A 353 -17.75 14.30 9.06
C CYS A 353 -18.52 13.57 10.18
N LEU A 354 -17.85 12.57 10.77
CA LEU A 354 -18.35 11.94 11.98
C LEU A 354 -18.12 12.89 13.18
N PRO A 355 -19.12 13.13 14.04
CA PRO A 355 -18.87 13.73 15.34
C PRO A 355 -17.90 12.84 16.14
N GLY A 356 -17.04 13.48 16.93
CA GLY A 356 -16.06 12.81 17.79
C GLY A 356 -16.68 12.17 19.03
#